data_AF-A0A841IXI9-F1
#
_entry.id   AF-A0A841IXI9-F1
#
_cell.length_a   1.000
_cell.length_b   1.000
_cell.length_c   1.000
_cell.angle_alpha   90.00
_cell.angle_beta   90.00
_cell.angle_gamma   90.00
#
_symmetry.space_group_name_H-M   'P 1'
#
loop_
_entity.id
_entity.type
_entity.pdbx_description
1 polymer ?
#
loop_
_entity_poly.entity_id
_entity_poly.type
_entity_poly.pdbx_seq_one_letter_code
_entity_poly.pdbx_strand_id
1 'polypeptide(L)'
;MPSDLSNVQTLMMWPWTQTKNNGDWLTMMREAQEVVTARMPTLWKAFFFPFEADYTEIGLMWSEKTKAFDQSSSAMESAGRSVEHAAEKQQGVMAKARGGGTVTFGDMLEMYQRNLAAMTALAALPTAVLKPISTKVSANAKRLGQK
;
A
#
# COMPACT_ATOMS: atom_id res chain seq x y z
N MET A 1 -6.79 -17.29 -3.25
CA MET A 1 -5.35 -17.02 -3.03
C MET A 1 -4.66 -17.02 -4.38
N PRO A 2 -3.66 -16.15 -4.61
CA PRO A 2 -2.85 -16.20 -5.83
C PRO A 2 -2.19 -17.59 -5.94
N SER A 3 -2.09 -18.13 -7.16
CA SER A 3 -1.40 -19.40 -7.39
C SER A 3 0.10 -19.26 -7.18
N ASP A 4 0.80 -20.35 -6.85
CA ASP A 4 2.26 -20.35 -6.65
C ASP A 4 3.00 -19.73 -7.84
N LEU A 5 2.53 -19.99 -9.06
CA LEU A 5 3.06 -19.38 -10.29
C LEU A 5 2.96 -17.84 -10.28
N SER A 6 1.83 -17.29 -9.83
CA SER A 6 1.61 -15.83 -9.77
C SER A 6 2.46 -15.14 -8.70
N ASN A 7 2.70 -15.82 -7.58
CA ASN A 7 3.56 -15.33 -6.51
C ASN A 7 5.03 -15.30 -6.98
N VAL A 8 5.49 -16.37 -7.64
CA VAL A 8 6.83 -16.45 -8.24
C VAL A 8 7.01 -15.39 -9.32
N GLN A 9 6.03 -15.21 -10.21
CA GLN A 9 6.08 -14.17 -11.24
C GLN A 9 6.19 -12.77 -10.63
N THR A 10 5.44 -12.50 -9.56
CA THR A 10 5.50 -11.21 -8.86
C THR A 10 6.88 -10.96 -8.24
N LEU A 11 7.50 -11.99 -7.66
CA LEU A 11 8.86 -11.91 -7.10
C LEU A 11 9.92 -11.72 -8.18
N MET A 12 9.83 -12.42 -9.31
CA MET A 12 10.75 -12.23 -10.44
C MET A 12 10.63 -10.84 -11.07
N MET A 13 9.41 -10.31 -11.15
CA MET A 13 9.15 -8.97 -11.67
C MET A 13 9.40 -7.87 -10.63
N TRP A 14 9.69 -8.21 -9.37
CA TRP A 14 9.80 -7.22 -8.28
C TRP A 14 10.84 -6.13 -8.57
N PRO A 15 12.08 -6.42 -9.02
CA PRO A 15 13.05 -5.36 -9.31
C PRO A 15 12.55 -4.37 -10.37
N TRP A 16 11.93 -4.87 -11.44
CA TRP A 16 11.35 -4.03 -12.48
C TRP A 16 10.19 -3.18 -11.96
N THR A 17 9.33 -3.80 -11.14
CA THR A 17 8.20 -3.14 -10.50
C THR A 17 8.66 -2.02 -9.55
N GLN A 18 9.76 -2.24 -8.81
CA GLN A 18 10.36 -1.21 -7.95
C GLN A 18 10.93 -0.03 -8.75
N THR A 19 11.64 -0.30 -9.85
CA THR A 19 12.15 0.78 -10.72
C THR A 19 11.00 1.65 -11.25
N LYS A 20 9.91 1.02 -11.67
CA LYS A 20 8.70 1.74 -12.10
C LYS A 20 8.08 2.54 -10.95
N ASN A 21 7.92 1.93 -9.77
CA ASN A 21 7.40 2.62 -8.59
C ASN A 21 8.23 3.85 -8.22
N ASN A 22 9.56 3.79 -8.35
CA ASN A 22 10.44 4.93 -8.08
C ASN A 22 10.19 6.09 -9.05
N GLY A 23 9.96 5.80 -10.33
CA GLY A 23 9.56 6.80 -11.32
C GLY A 23 8.19 7.40 -11.02
N ASP A 24 7.21 6.54 -10.74
CA ASP A 24 5.84 6.95 -10.38
C ASP A 24 5.83 7.79 -9.09
N TRP A 25 6.72 7.51 -8.13
CA TRP A 25 6.90 8.28 -6.90
C TRP A 25 7.41 9.70 -7.17
N LEU A 26 8.39 9.86 -8.06
CA LEU A 26 8.89 11.19 -8.44
C LEU A 26 7.79 12.03 -9.11
N THR A 27 7.04 11.42 -10.01
CA THR A 27 5.87 12.07 -10.63
C THR A 27 4.83 12.45 -9.58
N MET A 28 4.51 11.53 -8.67
CA MET A 28 3.57 11.78 -7.57
C MET A 28 4.04 12.93 -6.68
N MET A 29 5.32 13.02 -6.35
CA MET A 29 5.86 14.11 -5.52
C MET A 29 5.70 15.47 -6.20
N ARG A 30 5.97 15.53 -7.51
CA ARG A 30 5.75 16.74 -8.30
C ARG A 30 4.28 17.13 -8.34
N GLU A 31 3.38 16.20 -8.66
CA GLU A 31 1.94 16.47 -8.70
C GLU A 31 1.39 16.82 -7.31
N ALA A 32 1.93 16.24 -6.24
CA ALA A 32 1.56 16.58 -4.87
C ALA A 32 1.93 18.03 -4.55
N GLN A 33 3.09 18.51 -5.00
CA GLN A 33 3.49 19.90 -4.85
C GLN A 33 2.53 20.84 -5.60
N GLU A 34 2.12 20.48 -6.81
CA GLU A 34 1.13 21.25 -7.59
C GLU A 34 -0.22 21.33 -6.84
N VAL A 35 -0.71 20.20 -6.32
CA VAL A 35 -1.96 20.13 -5.53
C VAL A 35 -1.87 20.95 -4.24
N VAL A 36 -0.76 20.87 -3.52
CA VAL A 36 -0.53 21.66 -2.29
C VAL A 36 -0.53 23.14 -2.63
N THR A 37 0.21 23.54 -3.66
CA THR A 37 0.30 24.94 -4.09
C THR A 37 -1.06 25.49 -4.50
N ALA A 38 -1.85 24.71 -5.24
CA ALA A 38 -3.21 25.11 -5.64
C ALA A 38 -4.19 25.19 -4.45
N ARG A 39 -3.98 24.40 -3.39
CA ARG A 39 -4.83 24.38 -2.18
C ARG A 39 -4.39 25.36 -1.09
N MET A 40 -3.17 25.90 -1.17
CA MET A 40 -2.64 26.84 -0.19
C MET A 40 -3.52 28.09 0.00
N PRO A 41 -4.09 28.73 -1.04
CA PRO A 41 -4.98 29.87 -0.84
C PRO A 41 -6.23 29.53 0.00
N THR A 42 -6.82 28.35 -0.20
CA THR A 42 -7.99 27.88 0.57
C THR A 42 -7.61 27.62 2.02
N LEU A 43 -6.47 26.96 2.27
CA LEU A 43 -5.95 26.73 3.62
C LEU A 43 -5.57 28.04 4.33
N TRP A 44 -4.97 28.98 3.59
CA TRP A 44 -4.62 30.30 4.09
C TRP A 44 -5.86 31.08 4.51
N LYS A 45 -6.90 31.09 3.67
CA LYS A 45 -8.20 31.69 4.03
C LYS A 45 -8.80 31.02 5.26
N ALA A 46 -8.76 29.70 5.36
CA ALA A 46 -9.24 28.99 6.56
C ALA A 46 -8.54 29.45 7.85
N PHE A 47 -7.25 29.77 7.78
CA PHE A 47 -6.45 30.16 8.94
C PHE A 47 -6.62 31.64 9.32
N PHE A 48 -6.55 32.55 8.34
CA PHE A 48 -6.56 34.01 8.60
C PHE A 48 -7.94 34.65 8.46
N PHE A 49 -8.81 34.07 7.65
CA PHE A 49 -10.14 34.59 7.32
C PHE A 49 -11.19 33.47 7.39
N PRO A 50 -11.42 32.88 8.59
CA PRO A 50 -12.22 31.67 8.72
C PRO A 50 -13.64 31.84 8.16
N PHE A 51 -14.24 33.02 8.29
CA PHE A 51 -15.58 33.29 7.75
C PHE A 51 -15.66 33.37 6.22
N GLU A 52 -14.52 33.50 5.53
CA GLU A 52 -14.43 33.52 4.05
C GLU A 52 -13.86 32.22 3.47
N ALA A 53 -13.62 31.23 4.33
CA ALA A 53 -13.01 29.98 3.93
C ALA A 53 -14.01 29.07 3.20
N ASP A 54 -13.55 28.42 2.14
CA ASP A 54 -14.32 27.38 1.46
C ASP A 54 -14.24 26.07 2.26
N TYR A 55 -15.09 25.96 3.28
CA TYR A 55 -15.19 24.75 4.11
C TYR A 55 -15.65 23.52 3.33
N THR A 56 -16.28 23.70 2.17
CA THR A 56 -16.66 22.58 1.30
C THR A 56 -15.43 21.94 0.69
N GLU A 57 -14.52 22.75 0.12
CA GLU A 57 -13.24 22.24 -0.41
C GLU A 57 -12.36 21.68 0.71
N ILE A 58 -12.34 22.29 1.90
CA ILE A 58 -11.60 21.75 3.06
C ILE A 58 -12.13 20.38 3.50
N GLY A 59 -13.46 20.21 3.55
CA GLY A 59 -14.09 18.92 3.84
C GLY A 59 -13.76 17.85 2.80
N LEU A 60 -13.76 18.22 1.52
CA LEU A 60 -13.33 17.33 0.43
C LEU A 60 -11.87 16.92 0.58
N MET A 61 -10.97 17.86 0.89
CA MET A 61 -9.55 17.58 1.13
C MET A 61 -9.36 16.55 2.25
N TRP A 62 -10.09 16.71 3.36
CA TRP A 62 -10.02 15.78 4.48
C TRP A 62 -10.53 14.38 4.13
N SER A 63 -11.69 14.30 3.48
CA SER A 63 -12.27 13.04 3.00
C SER A 63 -11.36 12.33 2.00
N GLU A 64 -10.72 13.05 1.09
CA GLU A 64 -9.78 12.48 0.12
C GLU A 64 -8.53 11.91 0.80
N LYS A 65 -7.96 12.67 1.76
CA LYS A 65 -6.80 12.24 2.52
C LYS A 65 -7.13 10.99 3.33
N THR A 66 -8.18 11.03 4.15
CA THR A 66 -8.61 9.89 4.98
C THR A 66 -8.85 8.63 4.14
N LYS A 67 -9.61 8.71 3.05
CA LYS A 67 -9.85 7.56 2.16
C LYS A 67 -8.57 6.97 1.58
N ALA A 68 -7.61 7.81 1.16
CA ALA A 68 -6.35 7.32 0.60
C ALA A 68 -5.48 6.64 1.67
N PHE A 69 -5.44 7.20 2.88
CA PHE A 69 -4.71 6.62 4.00
C PHE A 69 -5.37 5.34 4.53
N ASP A 70 -6.69 5.27 4.60
CA ASP A 70 -7.42 4.05 5.02
C ASP A 70 -7.15 2.89 4.05
N GLN A 71 -7.16 3.15 2.75
CA GLN A 71 -6.82 2.15 1.72
C GLN A 71 -5.36 1.70 1.82
N SER A 72 -4.46 2.63 2.14
CA SER A 72 -3.04 2.35 2.36
C SER A 72 -2.83 1.50 3.63
N SER A 73 -3.49 1.84 4.73
CA SER A 73 -3.48 1.07 5.99
C SER A 73 -4.02 -0.34 5.79
N SER A 74 -5.14 -0.47 5.07
CA SER A 74 -5.74 -1.77 4.75
C SER A 74 -4.77 -2.67 3.96
N ALA A 75 -3.98 -2.10 3.05
CA ALA A 75 -2.95 -2.84 2.32
C ALA A 75 -1.81 -3.31 3.24
N MET A 76 -1.37 -2.46 4.17
CA MET A 76 -0.38 -2.83 5.19
C MET A 76 -0.87 -3.95 6.10
N GLU A 77 -2.09 -3.85 6.61
CA GLU A 77 -2.71 -4.89 7.44
C GLU A 77 -2.82 -6.22 6.70
N SER A 78 -3.22 -6.19 5.42
CA SER A 78 -3.31 -7.40 4.61
C SER A 78 -1.95 -8.08 4.40
N ALA A 79 -0.88 -7.30 4.22
CA ALA A 79 0.48 -7.85 4.14
C ALA A 79 0.95 -8.38 5.50
N GLY A 80 0.64 -7.66 6.59
CA GLY A 80 0.91 -8.10 7.96
C GLY A 80 0.28 -9.45 8.28
N ARG A 81 -1.01 -9.62 7.97
CA ARG A 81 -1.71 -10.92 8.11
C ARG A 81 -1.05 -12.04 7.31
N SER A 82 -0.52 -11.74 6.12
CA SER A 82 0.16 -12.73 5.29
C SER A 82 1.47 -13.22 5.95
N VAL A 83 2.21 -12.30 6.57
CA VAL A 83 3.42 -12.62 7.34
C VAL A 83 3.07 -13.38 8.62
N GLU A 84 2.03 -12.97 9.33
CA GLU A 84 1.57 -13.65 10.54
C GLU A 84 1.17 -15.10 10.25
N HIS A 85 0.37 -15.35 9.22
CA HIS A 85 -0.02 -16.71 8.82
C HIS A 85 1.15 -17.59 8.36
N ALA A 86 2.19 -16.98 7.78
CA ALA A 86 3.43 -17.68 7.46
C ALA A 86 4.20 -18.05 8.73
N ALA A 87 4.32 -17.12 9.68
CA ALA A 87 4.96 -17.34 10.97
C ALA A 87 4.22 -18.40 11.81
N GLU A 88 2.90 -18.35 11.88
CA GLU A 88 2.05 -19.36 12.56
C GLU A 88 2.31 -20.76 12.00
N LYS A 89 2.37 -20.90 10.68
CA LYS A 89 2.61 -22.21 10.05
C LYS A 89 4.02 -22.71 10.34
N GLN A 90 5.02 -21.84 10.23
CA GLN A 90 6.39 -22.17 10.56
C GLN A 90 6.53 -22.60 12.03
N GLN A 91 5.87 -21.89 12.95
CA GLN A 91 5.81 -22.28 14.36
C GLN A 91 5.13 -23.63 14.54
N GLY A 92 4.02 -23.90 13.86
CA GLY A 92 3.32 -25.19 13.91
C GLY A 92 4.18 -26.36 13.44
N VAL A 93 4.91 -26.18 12.32
CA VAL A 93 5.85 -27.19 11.80
C VAL A 93 7.01 -27.42 12.77
N MET A 94 7.58 -26.36 13.34
CA MET A 94 8.65 -26.44 14.34
C MET A 94 8.19 -27.08 15.65
N ALA A 95 6.97 -26.77 16.10
CA ALA A 95 6.38 -27.37 17.29
C ALA A 95 6.16 -28.87 17.09
N LYS A 96 5.68 -29.29 15.91
CA LYS A 96 5.54 -30.70 15.53
C LYS A 96 6.89 -31.42 15.55
N ALA A 97 7.93 -30.81 14.99
CA ALA A 97 9.29 -31.36 14.99
C ALA A 97 9.86 -31.52 16.40
N ARG A 98 9.68 -30.51 17.27
CA ARG A 98 10.16 -30.55 18.67
C ARG A 98 9.36 -31.49 19.56
N GLY A 99 8.07 -31.67 19.29
CA GLY A 99 7.19 -32.59 20.01
C GLY A 99 7.36 -34.07 19.62
N GLY A 100 8.37 -34.40 18.81
CA GLY A 100 8.61 -35.78 18.33
C GLY A 100 7.68 -36.23 17.21
N GLY A 101 6.89 -35.33 16.62
CA GLY A 101 6.03 -35.62 15.49
C GLY A 101 6.79 -35.61 14.16
N THR A 102 6.35 -36.44 13.22
CA THR A 102 6.95 -36.50 11.87
C THR A 102 6.55 -35.28 11.05
N VAL A 103 7.52 -34.46 10.67
CA VAL A 103 7.33 -33.40 9.66
C VAL A 103 7.25 -34.06 8.29
N THR A 104 6.13 -33.88 7.61
CA THR A 104 5.90 -34.47 6.28
C THR A 104 6.36 -33.52 5.18
N PHE A 105 6.54 -34.05 3.98
CA PHE A 105 6.79 -33.22 2.79
C PHE A 105 5.65 -32.22 2.54
N GLY A 106 4.39 -32.60 2.81
CA GLY A 106 3.24 -31.72 2.70
C GLY A 106 3.31 -30.52 3.67
N ASP A 107 3.75 -30.75 4.91
CA ASP A 107 3.96 -29.69 5.90
C ASP A 107 5.01 -28.67 5.42
N MET A 108 6.10 -29.16 4.83
CA MET A 108 7.17 -28.32 4.27
C MET A 108 6.71 -27.54 3.03
N LEU A 109 5.94 -28.18 2.15
CA LEU A 109 5.39 -27.53 0.96
C LEU A 109 4.40 -26.42 1.32
N GLU A 110 3.51 -26.67 2.28
CA GLU A 110 2.54 -25.67 2.73
C GLU A 110 3.24 -24.50 3.44
N MET A 111 4.28 -24.77 4.24
CA MET A 111 5.13 -23.74 4.84
C MET A 111 5.80 -22.88 3.76
N TYR A 112 6.34 -23.51 2.70
CA TYR A 112 6.94 -22.82 1.57
C TYR A 112 5.94 -21.92 0.84
N GLN A 113 4.74 -22.43 0.54
CA GLN A 113 3.68 -21.66 -0.13
C GLN A 113 3.26 -20.43 0.68
N ARG A 114 3.13 -20.57 2.00
CA ARG A 114 2.78 -19.43 2.87
C ARG A 114 3.90 -18.40 2.98
N ASN A 115 5.16 -18.83 3.06
CA ASN A 115 6.31 -17.94 3.02
C ASN A 115 6.39 -17.19 1.68
N LEU A 116 6.14 -17.88 0.58
CA LEU A 116 6.11 -17.29 -0.76
C LEU A 116 4.99 -16.24 -0.86
N ALA A 117 3.79 -16.56 -0.38
CA ALA A 117 2.67 -15.61 -0.33
C ALA A 117 2.98 -14.36 0.54
N ALA A 118 3.63 -14.55 1.70
CA ALA A 118 4.06 -13.44 2.56
C ALA A 118 5.11 -12.55 1.87
N MET A 119 6.11 -13.16 1.22
CA MET A 119 7.11 -12.43 0.45
C MET A 119 6.48 -11.67 -0.72
N THR A 120 5.53 -12.28 -1.44
CA THR A 120 4.79 -11.60 -2.51
C THR A 120 3.97 -10.43 -1.97
N ALA A 121 3.31 -10.58 -0.82
CA ALA A 121 2.55 -9.51 -0.19
C ALA A 121 3.46 -8.32 0.21
N LEU A 122 4.65 -8.61 0.77
CA LEU A 122 5.66 -7.60 1.08
C LEU A 122 6.26 -6.95 -0.16
N ALA A 123 6.53 -7.72 -1.21
CA ALA A 123 7.05 -7.23 -2.48
C ALA A 123 6.07 -6.28 -3.19
N ALA A 124 4.77 -6.56 -3.09
CA ALA A 124 3.69 -5.73 -3.63
C ALA A 124 3.30 -4.55 -2.71
N LEU A 125 3.73 -4.56 -1.45
CA LEU A 125 3.36 -3.57 -0.44
C LEU A 125 3.61 -2.13 -0.89
N PRO A 126 4.80 -1.75 -1.41
CA PRO A 126 5.05 -0.37 -1.81
C PRO A 126 4.05 0.10 -2.87
N THR A 127 3.75 -0.73 -3.87
CA THR A 127 2.77 -0.39 -4.90
C THR A 127 1.36 -0.30 -4.32
N ALA A 128 0.96 -1.23 -3.46
CA ALA A 128 -0.39 -1.24 -2.85
C ALA A 128 -0.63 -0.04 -1.92
N VAL A 129 0.40 0.40 -1.20
CA VAL A 129 0.40 1.56 -0.29
C VAL A 129 0.40 2.88 -1.07
N LEU A 130 1.18 2.96 -2.16
CA LEU A 130 1.38 4.20 -2.91
C LEU A 130 0.29 4.46 -3.96
N LYS A 131 -0.26 3.42 -4.58
CA LYS A 131 -1.23 3.55 -5.67
C LYS A 131 -2.50 4.35 -5.30
N PRO A 132 -3.12 4.18 -4.12
CA PRO A 132 -4.25 5.01 -3.70
C PRO A 132 -3.88 6.49 -3.62
N ILE A 133 -2.69 6.79 -3.08
CA ILE A 133 -2.20 8.15 -2.90
C ILE A 133 -1.90 8.78 -4.25
N SER A 134 -1.12 8.10 -5.11
CA SER A 134 -0.77 8.62 -6.44
C SER A 134 -2.00 8.86 -7.31
N THR A 135 -2.96 7.94 -7.31
CA THR A 135 -4.22 8.10 -8.06
C THR A 135 -4.99 9.35 -7.61
N LYS A 136 -5.06 9.62 -6.30
CA LYS A 136 -5.75 10.81 -5.77
C LYS A 136 -4.99 12.09 -6.05
N VAL A 137 -3.67 12.05 -5.97
CA VAL A 137 -2.80 13.18 -6.32
C VAL A 137 -2.97 13.54 -7.80
N SER A 138 -2.85 12.58 -8.72
CA SER A 138 -3.02 12.83 -10.16
C SER A 138 -4.43 13.31 -10.51
N ALA A 139 -5.47 12.74 -9.88
CA ALA A 139 -6.85 13.19 -10.08
C ALA A 139 -7.05 14.64 -9.61
N ASN A 140 -6.46 15.02 -8.47
CA ASN A 140 -6.52 16.38 -7.96
C ASN A 140 -5.70 17.36 -8.78
N ALA A 141 -4.49 16.98 -9.22
CA ALA A 141 -3.67 17.81 -10.10
C ALA A 141 -4.45 18.16 -11.38
N LYS A 142 -5.14 17.18 -11.98
CA LYS A 142 -6.02 17.40 -13.15
C LYS A 142 -7.20 18.32 -12.83
N ARG A 143 -7.92 18.09 -11.72
CA ARG A 143 -9.09 18.90 -11.34
C ARG A 143 -8.70 20.36 -11.04
N LEU A 144 -7.57 20.56 -10.37
CA LEU A 144 -7.10 21.88 -9.96
C LEU A 144 -6.38 22.62 -11.09
N GLY A 145 -5.70 21.93 -12.00
CA GLY A 145 -5.12 22.53 -13.20
C GLY A 145 -6.15 22.90 -14.28
N GLN A 146 -7.41 22.49 -14.13
CA GLN A 146 -8.54 22.88 -14.98
C GLN A 146 -9.36 24.06 -14.43
N LYS A 147 -9.04 24.53 -13.21
CA LYS A 147 -9.67 25.71 -12.58
C LYS A 147 -8.80 26.93 -12.76
#